data_AF-A0A8J7WPS3-F1
#
_entry.id   AF-A0A8J7WPS3-F1
#
_cell.length_a   1.000
_cell.length_b   1.000
_cell.length_c   1.000
_cell.angle_alpha   90.00
_cell.angle_beta   90.00
_cell.angle_gamma   90.00
#
_symmetry.space_group_name_H-M   'P 1'
#
loop_
_entity.id
_entity.type
_entity.pdbx_description
1 polymer ?
#
loop_
_entity_poly.entity_id
_entity_poly.type
_entity_poly.pdbx_seq_one_letter_code
_entity_poly.pdbx_strand_id
1 'polypeptide(L)'
;MFIRFTDRVDGPPVGVIRAQRIKPYGAQEEAVGELSSLPEAEWALLTACAGPDWEDLLLEASIPQLIAEQVCIDPDAVAVAFDGHELTYGQLWSRAGTVAAKLRLTGVRRGHPVGLCCESSIELVIGMLGILRSGGAYVPLDPSYSAERLNLMRQEIGLRVIVAQAGIELPGGPYRPALLRTVIVDCDPAMLTDLETAGLFEDDPWAAGPDDLAYLSYPSGPGTAPAIMASHRNVLSLLDTTRRYG
;
A
#
# COMPACT_ATOMS: atom_id res chain seq x y z
N MET A 1 -5.63 9.18 3.75
CA MET A 1 -6.04 8.82 2.37
C MET A 1 -6.83 7.54 2.49
N PHE A 2 -8.12 7.56 2.18
CA PHE A 2 -8.99 6.38 2.25
C PHE A 2 -9.45 6.06 0.83
N ILE A 3 -9.15 4.87 0.36
CA ILE A 3 -9.66 4.34 -0.92
C ILE A 3 -10.98 3.64 -0.59
N ARG A 4 -12.08 4.05 -1.24
CA ARG A 4 -13.40 3.43 -1.06
C ARG A 4 -13.68 2.56 -2.27
N PHE A 5 -13.92 1.27 -2.03
CA PHE A 5 -14.33 0.30 -3.05
C PHE A 5 -15.85 0.35 -3.16
N THR A 6 -16.39 0.60 -4.34
CA THR A 6 -17.84 0.55 -4.56
C THR A 6 -18.14 -0.31 -5.78
N ASP A 7 -18.67 -1.50 -5.53
CA ASP A 7 -19.30 -2.33 -6.56
C ASP A 7 -20.79 -1.98 -6.62
N ARG A 8 -21.22 -1.38 -7.72
CA ARG A 8 -22.58 -1.65 -8.24
C ARG A 8 -22.75 -1.20 -9.67
N VAL A 9 -22.67 -2.15 -10.60
CA VAL A 9 -23.59 -2.32 -11.74
C VAL A 9 -23.72 -3.82 -11.99
N ASP A 10 -24.95 -4.30 -12.18
CA ASP A 10 -25.33 -5.72 -12.18
C ASP A 10 -24.58 -6.61 -13.21
N GLY A 11 -24.06 -7.76 -12.74
CA GLY A 11 -23.31 -8.80 -13.48
C GLY A 11 -21.90 -9.04 -12.90
N PRO A 12 -21.30 -10.26 -12.92
CA PRO A 12 -19.92 -10.42 -12.45
C PRO A 12 -18.99 -9.81 -13.51
N PRO A 13 -18.04 -8.88 -13.17
CA PRO A 13 -16.76 -9.29 -12.57
C PRO A 13 -16.07 -8.24 -11.64
N VAL A 14 -14.99 -8.73 -11.03
CA VAL A 14 -13.84 -8.11 -10.34
C VAL A 14 -13.77 -6.57 -10.33
N GLY A 15 -13.73 -6.01 -9.11
CA GLY A 15 -13.89 -4.59 -8.80
C GLY A 15 -12.78 -3.67 -9.32
N VAL A 16 -13.22 -2.52 -9.85
CA VAL A 16 -12.38 -1.42 -10.33
C VAL A 16 -12.00 -0.52 -9.15
N ILE A 17 -10.71 -0.23 -8.97
CA ILE A 17 -10.21 0.65 -7.89
C ILE A 17 -10.48 2.13 -8.23
N ARG A 18 -11.22 2.86 -7.38
CA ARG A 18 -11.43 4.32 -7.48
C ARG A 18 -10.98 5.05 -6.19
N ALA A 19 -10.26 6.16 -6.31
CA ALA A 19 -9.75 6.93 -5.17
C ALA A 19 -10.48 8.29 -4.99
N GLN A 20 -10.77 8.69 -3.74
CA GLN A 20 -11.31 10.01 -3.37
C GLN A 20 -10.75 10.53 -2.02
N ARG A 21 -10.87 11.84 -1.75
CA ARG A 21 -10.25 12.56 -0.62
C ARG A 21 -11.19 12.63 0.61
N ILE A 22 -10.69 12.33 1.82
CA ILE A 22 -11.46 12.43 3.10
C ILE A 22 -10.68 13.23 4.16
N LYS A 23 -11.37 14.05 4.96
CA LYS A 23 -10.82 14.88 6.08
C LYS A 23 -10.84 14.14 7.44
N PRO A 24 -9.88 14.38 8.36
CA PRO A 24 -9.84 13.74 9.68
C PRO A 24 -10.66 14.49 10.76
N TYR A 25 -11.14 13.74 11.76
CA TYR A 25 -11.84 14.19 12.99
C TYR A 25 -11.02 13.74 14.22
N GLY A 26 -10.98 14.51 15.32
CA GLY A 26 -10.11 14.26 16.48
C GLY A 26 -10.79 14.34 17.86
N ALA A 27 -10.14 13.77 18.89
CA ALA A 27 -10.23 14.04 20.36
C ALA A 27 -9.32 13.02 21.10
N GLN A 28 -8.27 13.43 21.85
CA GLN A 28 -8.14 13.66 23.32
C GLN A 28 -8.18 12.38 24.20
N GLU A 29 -7.05 12.08 24.87
CA GLU A 29 -6.78 10.95 25.78
C GLU A 29 -7.15 11.26 27.24
N GLU A 30 -7.81 10.31 27.93
CA GLU A 30 -7.88 10.23 29.39
C GLU A 30 -7.49 8.82 29.88
N ALA A 31 -6.86 8.76 31.06
CA ALA A 31 -6.11 7.63 31.59
C ALA A 31 -6.98 6.42 31.99
N VAL A 32 -6.52 5.21 31.62
CA VAL A 32 -7.19 3.93 31.91
C VAL A 32 -6.91 3.49 33.35
N GLY A 33 -7.89 3.72 34.23
CA GLY A 33 -7.98 3.10 35.56
C GLY A 33 -8.38 1.62 35.47
N GLU A 34 -8.07 0.89 36.54
CA GLU A 34 -8.26 -0.56 36.76
C GLU A 34 -9.47 -1.15 36.00
N LEU A 35 -9.21 -2.17 35.18
CA LEU A 35 -10.22 -2.89 34.39
C LEU A 35 -11.26 -3.55 35.31
N SER A 36 -12.33 -2.81 35.59
CA SER A 36 -13.60 -3.34 36.07
C SER A 36 -14.03 -4.46 35.14
N SER A 37 -14.14 -5.69 35.65
CA SER A 37 -14.72 -6.81 34.92
C SER A 37 -16.11 -6.41 34.41
N LEU A 38 -16.29 -6.39 33.09
CA LEU A 38 -17.59 -6.09 32.50
C LEU A 38 -18.64 -7.08 33.03
N PRO A 39 -19.84 -6.63 33.42
CA PRO A 39 -20.96 -7.51 33.71
C PRO A 39 -21.21 -8.47 32.55
N GLU A 40 -21.65 -9.69 32.84
CA GLU A 40 -21.85 -10.75 31.84
C GLU A 40 -22.84 -10.35 30.73
N ALA A 41 -23.83 -9.50 31.04
CA ALA A 41 -24.74 -8.93 30.06
C ALA A 41 -24.07 -7.96 29.07
N GLU A 42 -23.05 -7.22 29.53
CA GLU A 42 -22.26 -6.33 28.66
C GLU A 42 -21.26 -7.13 27.83
N TRP A 43 -20.67 -8.20 28.39
CA TRP A 43 -19.92 -9.18 27.60
C TRP A 43 -20.79 -9.80 26.50
N ALA A 44 -22.03 -10.19 26.80
CA ALA A 44 -22.94 -10.74 25.80
C ALA A 44 -23.25 -9.73 24.69
N LEU A 45 -23.41 -8.45 25.02
CA LEU A 45 -23.59 -7.39 24.02
C LEU A 45 -22.34 -7.16 23.18
N LEU A 46 -21.13 -7.19 23.78
CA LEU A 46 -19.88 -7.03 23.05
C LEU A 46 -19.59 -8.22 22.14
N THR A 47 -19.87 -9.46 22.57
CA THR A 47 -19.74 -10.66 21.74
C THR A 47 -20.80 -10.70 20.65
N ALA A 48 -22.03 -10.24 20.90
CA ALA A 48 -23.06 -10.12 19.88
C ALA A 48 -22.78 -9.00 18.85
N CYS A 49 -22.03 -7.96 19.25
CA CYS A 49 -21.56 -6.90 18.36
C CYS A 49 -20.21 -7.24 17.70
N ALA A 50 -19.47 -8.19 18.23
CA ALA A 50 -18.27 -8.71 17.57
C ALA A 50 -18.73 -9.29 16.24
N GLY A 51 -18.11 -8.84 15.16
CA GLY A 51 -18.42 -9.30 13.81
C GLY A 51 -18.14 -10.81 13.62
N PRO A 52 -18.07 -11.30 12.37
CA PRO A 52 -17.87 -12.73 12.11
C PRO A 52 -16.64 -13.30 12.85
N ASP A 53 -16.62 -14.63 13.01
CA ASP A 53 -15.48 -15.35 13.55
C ASP A 53 -14.21 -14.92 12.79
N TRP A 54 -13.32 -14.23 13.50
CA TRP A 54 -12.12 -13.60 12.95
C TRP A 54 -11.15 -14.61 12.32
N GLU A 55 -11.33 -15.90 12.62
CA GLU A 55 -10.62 -17.03 12.03
C GLU A 55 -10.91 -17.21 10.53
N ASP A 56 -12.11 -16.85 10.06
CA ASP A 56 -12.50 -16.93 8.63
C ASP A 56 -11.96 -15.76 7.78
N LEU A 57 -11.38 -14.73 8.43
CA LEU A 57 -10.80 -13.54 7.78
C LEU A 57 -9.28 -13.64 7.60
N LEU A 58 -8.69 -14.79 7.92
CA LEU A 58 -7.26 -15.05 7.78
C LEU A 58 -6.89 -15.26 6.31
N LEU A 59 -6.80 -14.15 5.58
CA LEU A 59 -6.22 -14.14 4.24
C LEU A 59 -4.72 -14.43 4.36
N GLU A 60 -4.34 -15.68 4.05
CA GLU A 60 -2.96 -16.16 3.98
C GLU A 60 -2.26 -15.75 2.67
N ALA A 61 -2.53 -14.53 2.20
CA ALA A 61 -1.97 -14.00 0.95
C ALA A 61 -1.50 -12.56 1.14
N SER A 62 -0.50 -12.16 0.36
CA SER A 62 -0.11 -10.77 0.19
C SER A 62 -0.88 -10.11 -0.95
N ILE A 63 -0.93 -8.78 -0.95
CA ILE A 63 -1.60 -7.99 -2.00
C ILE A 63 -1.04 -8.33 -3.40
N PRO A 64 0.30 -8.42 -3.60
CA PRO A 64 0.86 -8.88 -4.87
C PRO A 64 0.37 -10.27 -5.30
N GLN A 65 0.20 -11.22 -4.37
CA GLN A 65 -0.26 -12.57 -4.69
C GLN A 65 -1.69 -12.57 -5.21
N LEU A 66 -2.61 -11.85 -4.57
CA LEU A 66 -3.99 -11.74 -5.06
C LEU A 66 -4.10 -11.07 -6.44
N ILE A 67 -3.25 -10.08 -6.72
CA ILE A 67 -3.20 -9.45 -8.04
C ILE A 67 -2.61 -10.43 -9.08
N ALA A 68 -1.60 -11.21 -8.70
CA ALA A 68 -1.02 -12.24 -9.57
C ALA A 68 -2.05 -13.30 -9.97
N GLU A 69 -2.85 -13.76 -9.01
CA GLU A 69 -3.96 -14.69 -9.28
C GLU A 69 -4.93 -14.10 -10.31
N GLN A 70 -5.27 -12.82 -10.17
CA GLN A 70 -6.16 -12.15 -11.13
C GLN A 70 -5.53 -12.00 -12.52
N VAL A 71 -4.22 -11.75 -12.60
CA VAL A 71 -3.47 -11.73 -13.87
C VAL A 71 -3.50 -13.10 -14.55
N CYS A 72 -3.43 -14.20 -13.79
CA CYS A 72 -3.56 -15.56 -14.33
C CYS A 72 -4.96 -15.87 -14.84
N ILE A 73 -5.99 -15.33 -14.18
CA ILE A 73 -7.40 -15.55 -14.55
C ILE A 73 -7.74 -14.78 -15.83
N ASP A 74 -7.48 -13.48 -15.84
CA ASP A 74 -7.79 -12.59 -16.96
C ASP A 74 -6.79 -11.42 -17.02
N PRO A 75 -5.72 -11.53 -17.81
CA PRO A 75 -4.72 -10.46 -17.94
C PRO A 75 -5.24 -9.26 -18.74
N ASP A 76 -6.30 -9.41 -19.52
CA ASP A 76 -6.85 -8.37 -20.40
C ASP A 76 -8.00 -7.60 -19.73
N ALA A 77 -8.53 -8.08 -18.60
CA ALA A 77 -9.46 -7.33 -17.77
C ALA A 77 -8.86 -6.01 -17.25
N VAL A 78 -9.68 -4.95 -17.22
CA VAL A 78 -9.31 -3.63 -16.70
C VAL A 78 -9.12 -3.71 -15.18
N ALA A 79 -7.92 -3.37 -14.71
CA ALA A 79 -7.57 -3.32 -13.29
C ALA A 79 -7.71 -1.91 -12.70
N VAL A 80 -7.31 -0.89 -13.47
CA VAL A 80 -7.27 0.51 -13.02
C VAL A 80 -7.79 1.40 -14.13
N ALA A 81 -8.69 2.32 -13.78
CA ALA A 81 -9.17 3.36 -14.67
C ALA A 81 -9.07 4.72 -13.97
N PHE A 82 -8.42 5.70 -14.61
CA PHE A 82 -8.24 7.05 -14.08
C PHE A 82 -8.18 8.06 -15.23
N ASP A 83 -8.98 9.14 -15.15
CA ASP A 83 -9.04 10.22 -16.14
C ASP A 83 -9.10 9.76 -17.62
N GLY A 84 -9.89 8.71 -17.89
CA GLY A 84 -10.08 8.16 -19.25
C GLY A 84 -8.94 7.27 -19.75
N HIS A 85 -7.92 7.04 -18.93
CA HIS A 85 -6.88 6.04 -19.15
C HIS A 85 -7.20 4.77 -18.37
N GLU A 86 -6.89 3.63 -18.97
CA GLU A 86 -7.11 2.32 -18.38
C GLU A 86 -5.84 1.48 -18.45
N LEU A 87 -5.60 0.66 -17.43
CA LEU A 87 -4.63 -0.42 -17.46
C LEU A 87 -5.32 -1.75 -17.20
N THR A 88 -4.97 -2.74 -18.00
CA THR A 88 -5.35 -4.13 -17.73
C THR A 88 -4.52 -4.70 -16.59
N TYR A 89 -4.96 -5.84 -16.02
CA TYR A 89 -4.20 -6.56 -15.00
C TYR A 89 -2.78 -6.91 -15.48
N GLY A 90 -2.64 -7.43 -16.71
CA GLY A 90 -1.33 -7.76 -17.29
C GLY A 90 -0.43 -6.54 -17.47
N GLN A 91 -0.99 -5.41 -17.90
CA GLN A 91 -0.23 -4.16 -18.06
C GLN A 91 0.21 -3.58 -16.71
N LEU A 92 -0.70 -3.53 -15.74
CA LEU A 92 -0.40 -3.09 -14.38
C LEU A 92 0.70 -3.96 -13.77
N TRP A 93 0.55 -5.28 -13.90
CA TRP A 93 1.50 -6.26 -13.40
C TRP A 93 2.91 -5.99 -13.92
N SER A 94 3.04 -5.92 -15.24
CA SER A 94 4.33 -5.77 -15.89
C SER A 94 5.00 -4.44 -15.52
N ARG A 95 4.26 -3.32 -15.55
CA ARG A 95 4.79 -2.00 -15.17
C ARG A 95 5.24 -1.95 -13.71
N ALA A 96 4.46 -2.54 -12.80
CA ALA A 96 4.84 -2.66 -11.40
C ALA A 96 6.09 -3.55 -11.22
N GLY A 97 6.27 -4.56 -12.07
CA GLY A 97 7.45 -5.43 -12.10
C GLY A 97 8.73 -4.69 -12.39
N THR A 98 8.69 -3.81 -13.41
CA THR A 98 9.82 -2.94 -13.73
C THR A 98 10.20 -2.04 -12.55
N VAL A 99 9.22 -1.47 -11.84
CA VAL A 99 9.47 -0.70 -10.61
C VAL A 99 10.08 -1.59 -9.53
N ALA A 100 9.54 -2.80 -9.31
CA ALA A 100 10.04 -3.73 -8.31
C ALA A 100 11.49 -4.15 -8.56
N ALA A 101 11.83 -4.46 -9.82
CA ALA A 101 13.19 -4.80 -10.23
C ALA A 101 14.16 -3.64 -10.00
N LYS A 102 13.79 -2.41 -10.41
CA LYS A 102 14.56 -1.19 -10.14
C LYS A 102 14.78 -1.00 -8.62
N LEU A 103 13.75 -1.20 -7.80
CA LEU A 103 13.86 -1.10 -6.34
C LEU A 103 14.83 -2.13 -5.75
N ARG A 104 14.78 -3.39 -6.18
CA ARG A 104 15.71 -4.44 -5.72
C ARG A 104 17.17 -4.11 -6.05
N LEU A 105 17.42 -3.55 -7.24
CA LEU A 105 18.75 -3.07 -7.66
C LEU A 105 19.24 -1.92 -6.76
N THR A 106 18.35 -1.08 -6.23
CA THR A 106 18.73 -0.03 -5.26
C THR A 106 18.99 -0.53 -3.84
N GLY A 107 18.77 -1.82 -3.58
CA GLY A 107 18.98 -2.47 -2.29
C GLY A 107 17.71 -2.64 -1.45
N VAL A 108 16.52 -2.42 -2.02
CA VAL A 108 15.25 -2.73 -1.32
C VAL A 108 15.15 -4.24 -1.12
N ARG A 109 14.67 -4.62 0.07
CA ARG A 109 14.50 -6.00 0.54
C ARG A 109 13.17 -6.08 1.29
N ARG A 110 12.76 -7.31 1.61
CA ARG A 110 11.55 -7.60 2.39
C ARG A 110 11.47 -6.74 3.66
N GLY A 111 10.36 -6.04 3.85
CA GLY A 111 10.07 -5.17 4.99
C GLY A 111 10.72 -3.79 4.96
N HIS A 112 11.56 -3.47 3.97
CA HIS A 112 12.15 -2.11 3.89
C HIS A 112 11.08 -1.06 3.54
N PRO A 113 11.06 0.09 4.23
CA PRO A 113 10.16 1.18 3.87
C PRO A 113 10.65 1.90 2.62
N VAL A 114 9.73 2.13 1.69
CA VAL A 114 9.96 2.86 0.44
C VAL A 114 8.97 4.00 0.35
N GLY A 115 9.48 5.22 0.20
CA GLY A 115 8.65 6.41 0.05
C GLY A 115 7.89 6.38 -1.27
N LEU A 116 6.62 6.73 -1.28
CA LEU A 116 5.82 6.87 -2.50
C LEU A 116 5.37 8.33 -2.62
N CYS A 117 5.92 9.04 -3.60
CA CYS A 117 5.61 10.43 -3.89
C CYS A 117 4.95 10.53 -5.27
N CYS A 118 3.63 10.34 -5.30
CA CYS A 118 2.81 10.42 -6.50
C CYS A 118 1.52 11.16 -6.17
N GLU A 119 0.96 11.85 -7.15
CA GLU A 119 -0.41 12.38 -7.05
C GLU A 119 -1.43 11.26 -7.31
N SER A 120 -2.73 11.56 -7.27
CA SER A 120 -3.74 10.58 -7.68
C SER A 120 -3.64 10.37 -9.18
N SER A 121 -3.20 9.18 -9.59
CA SER A 121 -2.89 8.84 -10.98
C SER A 121 -2.74 7.33 -11.15
N ILE A 122 -2.54 6.86 -12.38
CA ILE A 122 -2.20 5.45 -12.64
C ILE A 122 -0.82 5.12 -12.07
N GLU A 123 0.10 6.07 -12.11
CA GLU A 123 1.47 5.99 -11.59
C GLU A 123 1.49 5.72 -10.10
N LEU A 124 0.53 6.24 -9.35
CA LEU A 124 0.35 5.92 -7.94
C LEU A 124 0.12 4.43 -7.73
N VAL A 125 -0.77 3.82 -8.52
CA VAL A 125 -1.11 2.40 -8.38
C VAL A 125 0.05 1.53 -8.85
N ILE A 126 0.71 1.87 -9.96
CA ILE A 126 1.93 1.19 -10.42
C ILE A 126 3.03 1.27 -9.36
N GLY A 127 3.30 2.46 -8.82
CA GLY A 127 4.34 2.68 -7.83
C GLY A 127 4.07 1.93 -6.53
N MET A 128 2.83 1.97 -6.05
CA MET A 128 2.39 1.23 -4.87
C MET A 128 2.58 -0.28 -5.08
N LEU A 129 2.05 -0.84 -6.18
CA LEU A 129 2.19 -2.27 -6.46
C LEU A 129 3.65 -2.65 -6.66
N GLY A 130 4.46 -1.82 -7.32
CA GLY A 130 5.89 -2.08 -7.53
C GLY A 130 6.68 -2.12 -6.23
N ILE A 131 6.35 -1.26 -5.26
CA ILE A 131 6.93 -1.33 -3.90
C ILE A 131 6.57 -2.65 -3.24
N LEU A 132 5.28 -3.01 -3.23
CA LEU A 132 4.82 -4.25 -2.58
C LEU A 132 5.41 -5.50 -3.26
N ARG A 133 5.48 -5.52 -4.60
CA ARG A 133 6.12 -6.58 -5.37
C ARG A 133 7.62 -6.67 -5.08
N SER A 134 8.29 -5.58 -4.72
CA SER A 134 9.70 -5.62 -4.29
C SER A 134 9.92 -6.21 -2.89
N GLY A 135 8.84 -6.50 -2.15
CA GLY A 135 8.85 -6.88 -0.74
C GLY A 135 8.87 -5.70 0.22
N GLY A 136 8.88 -4.47 -0.29
CA GLY A 136 8.92 -3.25 0.51
C GLY A 136 7.55 -2.83 1.02
N ALA A 137 7.54 -2.02 2.07
CA ALA A 137 6.35 -1.36 2.59
C ALA A 137 6.28 0.08 2.06
N TYR A 138 5.15 0.50 1.49
CA TYR A 138 5.07 1.86 0.97
C TYR A 138 4.77 2.88 2.08
N VAL A 139 5.42 4.04 1.98
CA VAL A 139 5.26 5.18 2.89
C VAL A 139 4.80 6.37 2.06
N PRO A 140 3.54 6.83 2.16
CA PRO A 140 3.10 8.01 1.43
C PRO A 140 3.93 9.24 1.82
N LEU A 141 4.51 9.90 0.82
CA LEU A 141 5.26 11.14 0.99
C LEU A 141 4.54 12.28 0.29
N ASP A 142 4.33 13.36 1.03
CA ASP A 142 3.83 14.61 0.47
C ASP A 142 5.03 15.41 -0.09
N PRO A 143 4.96 15.94 -1.34
CA PRO A 143 5.99 16.80 -1.92
C PRO A 143 6.37 17.99 -1.03
N SER A 144 5.46 18.49 -0.21
CA SER A 144 5.69 19.62 0.70
C SER A 144 6.55 19.28 1.93
N TYR A 145 6.89 18.00 2.15
CA TYR A 145 7.72 17.61 3.28
C TYR A 145 9.12 18.25 3.20
N SER A 146 9.56 18.83 4.32
CA SER A 146 10.88 19.45 4.43
C SER A 146 12.02 18.42 4.42
N ALA A 147 13.24 18.87 4.10
CA ALA A 147 14.43 18.03 4.17
C ALA A 147 14.71 17.51 5.60
N GLU A 148 14.38 18.31 6.62
CA GLU A 148 14.47 17.92 8.03
C GLU A 148 13.54 16.74 8.34
N ARG A 149 12.29 16.81 7.89
CA ARG A 149 11.31 15.72 8.06
C ARG A 149 11.78 14.43 7.38
N LEU A 150 12.32 14.53 6.16
CA LEU A 150 12.89 13.37 5.48
C LEU A 150 14.09 12.78 6.22
N ASN A 151 14.94 13.61 6.81
CA ASN A 151 16.05 13.15 7.64
C ASN A 151 15.58 12.43 8.90
N LEU A 152 14.51 12.90 9.53
CA LEU A 152 13.89 12.22 10.67
C LEU A 152 13.38 10.84 10.26
N MET A 153 12.59 10.75 9.20
CA MET A 153 12.09 9.46 8.68
C MET A 153 13.25 8.53 8.28
N ARG A 154 14.33 9.06 7.70
CA ARG A 154 15.54 8.31 7.37
C ARG A 154 16.22 7.71 8.62
N GLN A 155 16.16 8.41 9.75
CA GLN A 155 16.77 7.98 11.01
C GLN A 155 15.87 7.01 11.79
N GLU A 156 14.56 7.30 11.87
CA GLU A 156 13.62 6.54 12.69
C GLU A 156 13.14 5.25 12.03
N ILE A 157 12.73 5.33 10.76
CA ILE A 157 12.17 4.18 10.03
C ILE A 157 13.16 3.62 9.00
N GLY A 158 14.33 4.22 8.85
CA GLY A 158 15.32 3.74 7.89
C GLY A 158 14.94 3.99 6.43
N LEU A 159 14.12 5.01 6.14
CA LEU A 159 13.77 5.38 4.77
C LEU A 159 15.03 5.69 3.93
N ARG A 160 15.26 4.93 2.85
CA ARG A 160 16.44 5.09 1.95
C ARG A 160 16.09 5.33 0.49
N VAL A 161 14.89 4.94 0.06
CA VAL A 161 14.49 4.96 -1.34
C VAL A 161 13.11 5.62 -1.47
N ILE A 162 12.94 6.40 -2.52
CA ILE A 162 11.67 7.03 -2.90
C ILE A 162 11.32 6.55 -4.32
N VAL A 163 10.09 6.10 -4.51
CA VAL A 163 9.41 5.98 -5.80
C VAL A 163 8.65 7.27 -6.06
N ALA A 164 8.82 7.87 -7.22
CA ALA A 164 8.15 9.12 -7.57
C ALA A 164 7.58 9.11 -8.98
N GLN A 165 6.47 9.81 -9.18
CA GLN A 165 5.93 10.07 -10.51
C GLN A 165 6.87 10.98 -11.31
N ALA A 166 6.98 10.77 -12.63
CA ALA A 166 7.77 11.64 -13.48
C ALA A 166 7.26 13.09 -13.43
N GLY A 167 8.17 14.05 -13.27
CA GLY A 167 7.83 15.48 -13.23
C GLY A 167 7.27 15.99 -11.90
N ILE A 168 7.06 15.14 -10.90
CA ILE A 168 6.64 15.59 -9.56
C ILE A 168 7.81 16.26 -8.82
N GLU A 169 7.52 17.30 -8.04
CA GLU A 169 8.49 17.84 -7.10
C GLU A 169 8.76 16.81 -6.00
N LEU A 170 10.04 16.54 -5.75
CA LEU A 170 10.42 15.62 -4.69
C LEU A 170 10.44 16.34 -3.33
N PRO A 171 10.04 15.66 -2.24
CA PRO A 171 10.13 16.22 -0.92
C PRO A 171 11.56 16.61 -0.56
N GLY A 172 11.70 17.69 0.21
CA GLY A 172 12.97 18.33 0.55
C GLY A 172 13.54 19.23 -0.55
N GLY A 173 12.94 19.27 -1.74
CA GLY A 173 13.36 20.12 -2.86
C GLY A 173 14.86 19.96 -3.19
N PRO A 174 15.58 21.05 -3.49
CA PRO A 174 17.02 20.99 -3.79
C PRO A 174 17.88 20.58 -2.59
N TYR A 175 17.33 20.62 -1.37
CA TYR A 175 18.02 20.29 -0.13
C TYR A 175 17.76 18.85 0.34
N ARG A 176 17.21 18.00 -0.54
CA ARG A 176 16.94 16.60 -0.24
C ARG A 176 18.22 15.90 0.24
N PRO A 177 18.14 15.03 1.27
CA PRO A 177 19.30 14.27 1.71
C PRO A 177 19.92 13.49 0.55
N ALA A 178 21.22 13.68 0.31
CA ALA A 178 21.97 13.01 -0.76
C ALA A 178 21.91 11.46 -0.70
N LEU A 179 21.50 10.91 0.44
CA LEU A 179 21.41 9.48 0.70
C LEU A 179 20.09 8.83 0.27
N LEU A 180 19.09 9.62 -0.14
CA LEU A 180 17.83 9.07 -0.65
C LEU A 180 17.97 8.77 -2.15
N ARG A 181 17.83 7.51 -2.53
CA ARG A 181 17.76 7.12 -3.95
C ARG A 181 16.34 7.35 -4.49
N THR A 182 16.22 7.74 -5.75
CA THR A 182 14.91 7.90 -6.40
C THR A 182 14.77 6.88 -7.53
N VAL A 183 13.61 6.22 -7.58
CA VAL A 183 13.13 5.46 -8.72
C VAL A 183 11.94 6.22 -9.29
N ILE A 184 11.98 6.54 -10.58
CA ILE A 184 10.84 7.14 -11.25
C ILE A 184 9.89 6.04 -11.71
N VAL A 185 8.59 6.22 -11.46
CA VAL A 185 7.54 5.38 -12.04
C VAL A 185 7.55 5.64 -13.54
N ASP A 186 7.93 4.61 -14.28
CA ASP A 186 7.98 4.66 -15.72
C ASP A 186 6.67 4.14 -16.29
N CYS A 187 6.05 4.93 -17.16
CA CYS A 187 4.84 4.54 -17.87
C CYS A 187 5.10 4.13 -19.31
N ASP A 188 6.35 4.20 -19.78
CA ASP A 188 6.66 3.88 -21.16
C ASP A 188 6.48 2.36 -21.41
N PRO A 189 5.49 1.96 -22.23
CA PRO A 189 5.31 0.57 -22.61
C PRO A 189 6.48 0.02 -23.43
N ALA A 190 7.38 0.85 -23.98
CA ALA A 190 8.55 0.40 -24.71
C ALA A 190 9.67 -0.12 -23.79
N MET A 191 9.60 0.15 -22.47
CA MET A 191 10.57 -0.32 -21.48
C MET A 191 10.13 -1.61 -20.77
N LEU A 192 9.18 -2.35 -21.36
CA LEU A 192 8.86 -3.72 -20.98
C LEU A 192 10.08 -4.60 -21.25
N THR A 193 11.04 -4.63 -20.33
CA THR A 193 12.08 -5.64 -20.36
C THR A 193 11.37 -6.99 -20.21
N ASP A 194 11.73 -7.97 -21.05
CA ASP A 194 11.24 -9.37 -21.09
C ASP A 194 11.40 -10.16 -19.77
N LEU A 195 11.57 -9.49 -18.63
CA LEU A 195 12.10 -10.02 -17.40
C LEU A 195 11.08 -10.74 -16.51
N GLU A 196 9.78 -10.73 -16.82
CA GLU A 196 8.79 -11.37 -15.92
C GLU A 196 7.59 -11.98 -16.65
N THR A 197 7.84 -12.78 -17.69
CA THR A 197 6.98 -13.96 -17.94
C THR A 197 7.49 -15.19 -17.17
N ALA A 198 8.69 -15.10 -16.57
CA ALA A 198 9.31 -16.21 -15.84
C ALA A 198 9.13 -16.05 -14.33
N GLY A 199 8.23 -16.85 -13.76
CA GLY A 199 8.18 -17.13 -12.32
C GLY A 199 7.32 -16.16 -11.50
N LEU A 200 6.00 -16.37 -11.54
CA LEU A 200 5.10 -15.84 -10.52
C LEU A 200 5.51 -16.44 -9.17
N PHE A 201 6.24 -15.67 -8.36
CA PHE A 201 6.43 -15.83 -6.91
C PHE A 201 7.12 -17.05 -6.31
N GLU A 202 7.22 -18.19 -6.99
CA GLU A 202 7.55 -19.43 -6.27
C GLU A 202 9.00 -19.48 -5.72
N ASP A 203 9.94 -18.72 -6.29
CA ASP A 203 11.35 -18.71 -5.85
C ASP A 203 11.91 -17.32 -5.52
N ASP A 204 11.05 -16.30 -5.33
CA ASP A 204 11.54 -14.96 -5.00
C ASP A 204 11.82 -14.83 -3.49
N PRO A 205 13.09 -14.78 -3.04
CA PRO A 205 13.42 -14.71 -1.62
C PRO A 205 12.95 -13.40 -0.97
N TRP A 206 12.54 -12.41 -1.76
CA TRP A 206 12.08 -11.11 -1.29
C TRP A 206 10.56 -10.96 -1.36
N ALA A 207 9.82 -11.99 -1.80
CA ALA A 207 8.36 -11.95 -1.80
C ALA A 207 7.83 -11.69 -0.38
N ALA A 208 6.88 -10.77 -0.29
CA ALA A 208 6.16 -10.49 0.95
C ALA A 208 5.10 -11.57 1.19
N GLY A 209 5.07 -12.08 2.41
CA GLY A 209 3.98 -12.87 2.98
C GLY A 209 2.90 -12.00 3.63
N PRO A 210 1.85 -12.62 4.18
CA PRO A 210 0.68 -11.92 4.74
C PRO A 210 1.04 -11.03 5.95
N ASP A 211 2.01 -11.43 6.76
CA ASP A 211 2.37 -10.71 7.99
C ASP A 211 3.48 -9.66 7.78
N ASP A 212 4.03 -9.55 6.58
CA ASP A 212 4.95 -8.46 6.26
C ASP A 212 4.24 -7.14 6.12
N LEU A 213 4.98 -6.06 6.40
CA LEU A 213 4.50 -4.70 6.24
C LEU A 213 4.15 -4.40 4.78
N ALA A 214 2.90 -4.01 4.57
CA ALA A 214 2.44 -3.45 3.29
C ALA A 214 2.52 -1.92 3.31
N TYR A 215 2.19 -1.32 4.45
CA TYR A 215 1.95 0.11 4.58
C TYR A 215 2.54 0.66 5.88
N LEU A 216 3.16 1.83 5.78
CA LEU A 216 3.55 2.62 6.94
C LEU A 216 3.08 4.07 6.78
N SER A 217 2.26 4.51 7.72
CA SER A 217 1.86 5.93 7.84
C SER A 217 2.76 6.61 8.85
N TYR A 218 3.30 7.76 8.48
CA TYR A 218 4.04 8.62 9.38
C TYR A 218 3.24 9.91 9.62
N PRO A 219 2.28 9.91 10.57
CA PRO A 219 1.38 11.03 10.77
C PRO A 219 2.15 12.32 11.09
N SER A 220 1.63 13.44 10.61
CA SER A 220 2.14 14.76 10.97
C SER A 220 1.61 15.13 12.36
N GLY A 221 2.47 15.16 13.37
CA GLY A 221 2.15 15.63 14.71
C GLY A 221 3.34 16.37 15.33
N PRO A 222 3.13 17.20 16.37
CA PRO A 222 4.21 17.84 17.12
C PRO A 222 4.98 16.77 17.92
N GLY A 223 6.07 16.26 17.34
CA GLY A 223 6.94 15.25 17.97
C GLY A 223 6.98 13.90 17.26
N THR A 224 7.74 12.97 17.84
CA THR A 224 8.01 11.59 17.41
C THR A 224 6.79 10.68 17.60
N ALA A 225 5.65 11.01 16.98
CA ALA A 225 4.49 10.14 17.01
C ALA A 225 4.86 8.80 16.34
N PRO A 226 4.56 7.64 16.96
CA PRO A 226 4.95 6.35 16.42
C PRO A 226 4.33 6.14 15.04
N ALA A 227 5.13 5.60 14.12
CA ALA A 227 4.65 5.22 12.81
C ALA A 227 3.55 4.17 12.94
N ILE A 228 2.46 4.33 12.18
CA ILE A 228 1.42 3.30 12.09
C ILE A 228 1.86 2.30 11.03
N MET A 229 1.94 1.04 11.41
CA MET A 229 2.38 -0.06 10.56
C MET A 229 1.21 -1.01 10.33
N ALA A 230 0.97 -1.37 9.06
CA ALA A 230 -0.06 -2.34 8.70
C ALA A 230 0.54 -3.42 7.80
N SER A 231 0.28 -4.68 8.15
CA SER A 231 0.66 -5.82 7.33
C SER A 231 -0.26 -5.98 6.12
N HIS A 232 0.15 -6.82 5.16
CA HIS A 232 -0.74 -7.22 4.07
C HIS A 232 -2.06 -7.80 4.60
N ARG A 233 -1.99 -8.67 5.61
CA ARG A 233 -3.15 -9.25 6.28
C ARG A 233 -4.07 -8.16 6.84
N ASN A 234 -3.53 -7.18 7.57
CA ASN A 234 -4.36 -6.10 8.14
C ASN A 234 -5.11 -5.32 7.05
N VAL A 235 -4.42 -4.98 5.96
CA VAL A 235 -5.03 -4.25 4.84
C VAL A 235 -6.11 -5.11 4.19
N LEU A 236 -5.82 -6.36 3.88
CA LEU A 236 -6.75 -7.26 3.19
C LEU A 236 -7.98 -7.60 4.04
N SER A 237 -7.81 -7.88 5.33
CA SER A 237 -8.95 -8.13 6.23
C SER A 237 -9.87 -6.91 6.34
N LEU A 238 -9.33 -5.69 6.32
CA LEU A 238 -10.15 -4.46 6.28
C LEU A 238 -10.93 -4.34 4.96
N LEU A 239 -10.29 -4.64 3.82
CA LEU A 239 -10.93 -4.60 2.51
C LEU A 239 -12.05 -5.63 2.39
N ASP A 240 -11.79 -6.86 2.84
CA ASP A 240 -12.77 -7.95 2.84
C ASP A 240 -13.97 -7.61 3.74
N THR A 241 -13.73 -7.08 4.94
CA THR A 241 -14.80 -6.61 5.84
C THR A 241 -15.62 -5.51 5.19
N THR A 242 -14.97 -4.53 4.55
CA THR A 242 -15.66 -3.44 3.85
C THR A 242 -16.50 -3.97 2.68
N ARG A 243 -16.00 -4.97 1.95
CA ARG A 243 -16.74 -5.58 0.83
C ARG A 243 -17.95 -6.39 1.30
N ARG A 244 -17.82 -7.13 2.40
CA ARG A 244 -18.90 -7.97 2.94
C ARG A 244 -20.02 -7.15 3.59
N TYR A 245 -19.71 -5.98 4.14
CA TYR A 245 -20.63 -5.25 5.04
C TYR A 245 -20.81 -3.75 4.75
N GLY A 246 -20.10 -3.16 3.78
CA GLY A 246 -20.15 -1.73 3.44
C GLY A 246 -20.99 -1.41 2.22
#